data_AF-A0A1B6EWX1-F1
#
_entry.id   AF-A0A1B6EWX1-F1
#
_cell.length_a   1.000
_cell.length_b   1.000
_cell.length_c   1.000
_cell.angle_alpha   90.00
_cell.angle_beta   90.00
_cell.angle_gamma   90.00
#
_symmetry.space_group_name_H-M   'P 1'
#
loop_
_entity.id
_entity.type
_entity.pdbx_description
1 polymer ?
#
loop_
_entity_poly.entity_id
_entity_poly.type
_entity_poly.pdbx_seq_one_letter_code
_entity_poly.pdbx_strand_id
1 'polypeptide(L)'
;QRRGRAGRSQPGVCYHLFSSRRYRAMPPSQTPEILREPLQELCLHTKLLAPPNSPIADFLARAIEPPSPLVTRNAVQLLKTMDALDAWEDLTDLGRHLLEISIEPKFGKMLLYAIILKCLDPILTIVCCLSHG
;
A
#
# COMPACT_ATOMS: atom_id res chain seq x y z
N GLN A 1 6.59 22.53 -2.33
CA GLN A 1 7.87 21.83 -2.00
C GLN A 1 9.03 22.08 -2.99
N ARG A 2 8.82 22.10 -4.32
CA ARG A 2 9.93 22.19 -5.31
C ARG A 2 10.67 23.53 -5.38
N ARG A 3 9.97 24.66 -5.40
CA ARG A 3 10.58 26.02 -5.39
C ARG A 3 11.51 26.27 -4.20
N GLY A 4 11.16 25.73 -3.03
CA GLY A 4 11.95 25.88 -1.80
C GLY A 4 13.32 25.16 -1.82
N ARG A 5 13.59 24.30 -2.81
CA ARG A 5 14.91 23.66 -2.95
C ARG A 5 15.96 24.59 -3.56
N ALA A 6 15.57 25.59 -4.35
CA ALA A 6 16.50 26.50 -5.02
C ALA A 6 16.97 27.67 -4.13
N GLY A 7 16.28 27.95 -3.02
CA GLY A 7 16.51 29.14 -2.19
C GLY A 7 17.13 28.87 -0.82
N ARG A 8 17.76 27.71 -0.59
CA ARG A 8 18.24 27.31 0.76
C ARG A 8 19.50 28.02 1.21
N SER A 9 20.39 28.37 0.28
CA SER A 9 21.70 28.95 0.60
C SER A 9 21.89 30.35 0.03
N GLN A 10 21.19 30.65 -1.07
CA GLN A 10 21.21 31.94 -1.76
C GLN A 10 19.94 32.06 -2.63
N PRO A 11 19.60 33.25 -3.14
CA PRO A 11 18.52 33.38 -4.11
C PRO A 11 18.71 32.44 -5.30
N GLY A 12 17.66 31.70 -5.67
CA GLY A 12 17.70 30.75 -6.77
C GLY A 12 16.44 30.80 -7.61
N VAL A 13 16.52 30.25 -8.82
CA VAL A 13 15.45 30.24 -9.81
C VAL A 13 14.83 28.85 -9.90
N CYS A 14 13.50 28.79 -10.03
CA CYS A 14 12.77 27.54 -10.27
C CYS A 14 12.01 27.66 -11.59
N TYR A 15 12.39 26.84 -12.57
CA TYR A 15 11.71 26.77 -13.85
C TYR A 15 10.57 25.76 -13.79
N HIS A 16 9.37 26.21 -14.18
CA HIS A 16 8.18 25.38 -14.25
C HIS A 16 7.86 25.07 -15.72
N LEU A 17 7.97 23.80 -16.11
CA LEU A 17 7.72 23.34 -17.48
C LEU A 17 6.23 23.10 -17.75
N PHE A 18 5.40 24.09 -17.45
CA PHE A 18 3.95 24.07 -17.71
C PHE A 18 3.42 25.51 -17.87
N SER A 19 2.31 25.67 -18.60
CA SER A 19 1.70 26.99 -18.82
C SER A 19 0.98 27.53 -17.58
N SER A 20 0.82 28.86 -17.50
CA SER A 20 0.05 29.52 -16.44
C SER A 20 -1.40 29.03 -16.37
N ARG A 21 -2.00 28.67 -17.51
CA ARG A 21 -3.33 28.05 -17.57
C ARG A 21 -3.34 26.69 -16.86
N ARG A 22 -2.34 25.84 -17.14
CA ARG A 22 -2.20 24.52 -16.50
C ARG A 22 -1.97 24.66 -14.99
N TYR A 23 -1.18 25.65 -14.58
CA TYR A 23 -0.94 25.94 -13.16
C TYR A 23 -2.21 26.28 -12.39
N ARG A 24 -3.07 27.17 -12.95
CA ARG A 24 -4.35 27.55 -12.32
C ARG A 24 -5.36 26.41 -12.23
N ALA A 25 -5.27 25.43 -13.13
CA ALA A 25 -6.14 24.26 -13.14
C ALA A 25 -5.57 23.06 -12.33
N MET A 26 -4.38 23.19 -11.75
CA MET A 26 -3.75 22.11 -10.98
C MET A 26 -4.42 21.99 -9.60
N PRO A 27 -4.74 20.77 -9.12
CA PRO A 27 -5.22 20.56 -7.77
C PRO A 27 -4.23 21.11 -6.73
N PRO A 28 -4.71 21.65 -5.59
CA PRO A 28 -3.85 22.20 -4.54
C PRO A 28 -2.97 21.13 -3.87
N SER A 29 -3.47 19.90 -3.80
CA SER A 29 -2.79 18.72 -3.28
C SER A 29 -3.02 17.53 -4.20
N GLN A 30 -2.14 16.53 -4.09
CA GLN A 30 -2.37 15.24 -4.72
C GLN A 30 -3.44 14.47 -3.94
N THR A 31 -4.21 13.64 -4.65
CA THR A 31 -5.12 12.70 -4.01
C THR A 31 -4.33 11.77 -3.08
N PRO A 32 -4.79 11.53 -1.85
CA PRO A 32 -4.14 10.63 -0.89
C PRO A 32 -3.87 9.24 -1.45
N GLU A 33 -2.80 8.61 -0.98
CA GLU A 33 -2.40 7.24 -1.39
C GLU A 33 -3.45 6.20 -1.01
N ILE A 34 -4.08 6.32 0.17
CA ILE A 34 -5.17 5.44 0.63
C ILE A 34 -6.37 5.38 -0.32
N LEU A 35 -6.53 6.36 -1.22
CA LEU A 35 -7.61 6.40 -2.20
C LEU A 35 -7.18 5.92 -3.60
N ARG A 36 -5.88 5.67 -3.81
CA ARG A 36 -5.30 5.36 -5.12
C ARG A 36 -4.61 4.00 -5.18
N GLU A 37 -4.06 3.54 -4.07
CA GLU A 37 -3.25 2.33 -4.00
C GLU A 37 -4.07 1.11 -3.55
N PRO A 38 -3.63 -0.12 -3.89
CA PRO A 38 -4.21 -1.35 -3.34
C PRO A 38 -4.13 -1.40 -1.80
N LEU A 39 -5.20 -1.85 -1.14
CA LEU A 39 -5.35 -1.75 0.31
C LEU A 39 -4.88 -2.97 1.11
N GLN A 40 -4.37 -4.02 0.46
CA GLN A 40 -4.09 -5.30 1.13
C GLN A 40 -3.06 -5.16 2.25
N GLU A 41 -1.95 -4.48 1.97
CA GLU A 41 -0.92 -4.20 2.97
C GLU A 41 -1.47 -3.33 4.10
N LEU A 42 -2.20 -2.26 3.76
CA LEU A 42 -2.85 -1.40 4.74
C LEU A 42 -3.84 -2.19 5.62
N CYS A 43 -4.60 -3.13 5.05
CA CYS A 43 -5.55 -3.96 5.79
C CYS A 43 -4.84 -4.88 6.79
N LEU A 44 -3.70 -5.48 6.42
CA LEU A 44 -2.89 -6.27 7.34
C LEU A 44 -2.34 -5.41 8.49
N HIS A 45 -1.76 -4.25 8.18
CA HIS A 45 -1.27 -3.32 9.20
C HIS A 45 -2.39 -2.80 10.10
N THR A 46 -3.57 -2.56 9.52
CA THR A 46 -4.76 -2.16 10.28
C THR A 46 -5.08 -3.20 11.33
N LYS A 47 -5.01 -4.50 11.02
CA LYS A 47 -5.32 -5.54 12.01
C LYS A 47 -4.29 -5.60 13.14
N LEU A 48 -3.04 -5.22 12.90
CA LEU A 48 -2.01 -5.12 13.94
C LEU A 48 -2.28 -3.95 14.91
N LEU A 49 -2.83 -2.84 14.40
CA LEU A 49 -3.00 -1.60 15.15
C LEU A 49 -4.41 -1.42 15.74
N ALA A 50 -5.41 -2.04 15.12
CA ALA A 50 -6.79 -1.92 15.53
C ALA A 50 -7.03 -2.64 16.88
N PRO A 51 -8.00 -2.17 17.69
CA PRO A 51 -8.43 -2.89 18.86
C PRO A 51 -8.86 -4.33 18.51
N PRO A 52 -8.69 -5.30 19.44
CA PRO A 52 -9.20 -6.65 19.26
C PRO A 52 -10.69 -6.64 18.88
N ASN A 53 -11.11 -7.58 18.02
CA ASN A 53 -12.48 -7.70 17.52
C ASN A 53 -13.03 -6.50 16.73
N SER A 54 -12.18 -5.55 16.30
CA SER A 54 -12.58 -4.50 15.37
C SER A 54 -12.47 -5.00 13.91
N PRO A 55 -13.54 -4.91 13.10
CA PRO A 55 -13.43 -5.12 11.66
C PRO A 55 -12.47 -4.10 11.04
N ILE A 56 -11.75 -4.53 10.00
CA ILE A 56 -10.78 -3.66 9.30
C ILE A 56 -11.50 -2.49 8.64
N ALA A 57 -12.66 -2.74 8.05
CA ALA A 57 -13.47 -1.71 7.39
C ALA A 57 -13.90 -0.59 8.36
N ASP A 58 -14.34 -0.96 9.56
CA ASP A 58 -14.78 0.01 10.58
C ASP A 58 -13.62 0.86 11.11
N PHE A 59 -12.42 0.27 11.18
CA PHE A 59 -11.22 1.02 11.55
C PHE A 59 -10.84 2.03 10.47
N LEU A 60 -10.76 1.60 9.21
CA LEU A 60 -10.39 2.47 8.09
C LEU A 60 -11.44 3.55 7.80
N ALA A 61 -12.71 3.30 8.12
CA ALA A 61 -13.77 4.30 8.02
C ALA A 61 -13.55 5.54 8.91
N ARG A 62 -12.68 5.45 9.92
CA ARG A 62 -12.32 6.56 10.81
C ARG A 62 -11.14 7.40 10.32
N ALA A 63 -10.54 7.06 9.17
CA ALA A 63 -9.47 7.87 8.58
C ALA A 63 -9.98 9.24 8.13
N ILE A 64 -9.05 10.22 7.99
CA ILE A 64 -9.36 11.59 7.54
C ILE A 64 -10.09 11.56 6.19
N GLU A 65 -9.59 10.74 5.27
CA GLU A 65 -10.20 10.45 3.97
C GLU A 65 -10.34 8.93 3.85
N PRO A 66 -11.50 8.36 4.25
CA PRO A 66 -11.66 6.92 4.31
C PRO A 66 -11.71 6.31 2.89
N PRO A 67 -11.14 5.11 2.69
CA PRO A 67 -11.25 4.41 1.43
C PRO A 67 -12.69 3.95 1.16
N SER A 68 -12.98 3.63 -0.10
CA SER A 68 -14.28 3.08 -0.49
C SER A 68 -14.57 1.76 0.25
N PRO A 69 -15.76 1.59 0.85
CA PRO A 69 -16.13 0.34 1.53
C PRO A 69 -16.02 -0.90 0.64
N LEU A 70 -16.34 -0.75 -0.65
CA LEU A 70 -16.23 -1.85 -1.62
C LEU A 70 -14.77 -2.27 -1.83
N VAL A 71 -13.86 -1.29 -1.95
CA VAL A 71 -12.43 -1.55 -2.16
C VAL A 71 -11.83 -2.21 -0.91
N THR A 72 -12.17 -1.71 0.28
CA THR A 72 -11.74 -2.31 1.55
C THR A 72 -12.24 -3.74 1.69
N ARG A 73 -13.52 -3.99 1.42
CA ARG A 73 -14.09 -5.34 1.47
C ARG A 73 -13.39 -6.29 0.51
N ASN A 74 -13.11 -5.84 -0.71
CA ASN A 74 -12.42 -6.66 -1.70
C ASN A 74 -10.98 -6.99 -1.28
N ALA A 75 -10.27 -6.03 -0.68
CA ALA A 75 -8.93 -6.27 -0.14
C ALA A 75 -8.94 -7.28 1.01
N VAL A 76 -9.87 -7.14 1.97
CA VAL A 76 -10.06 -8.11 3.06
C VAL A 76 -10.40 -9.49 2.53
N GLN A 77 -11.32 -9.59 1.56
CA GLN A 77 -11.70 -10.86 0.96
C GLN A 77 -10.51 -11.54 0.26
N LEU A 78 -9.67 -10.77 -0.44
CA LEU A 78 -8.47 -11.30 -1.07
C LEU A 78 -7.49 -11.83 -0.01
N LEU A 79 -7.28 -11.10 1.09
CA LEU A 79 -6.43 -11.53 2.20
C LEU A 79 -6.93 -12.82 2.86
N LYS A 80 -8.25 -12.97 3.03
CA LYS A 80 -8.87 -14.23 3.49
C LYS A 80 -8.65 -15.37 2.52
N THR A 81 -8.82 -15.12 1.22
CA THR A 81 -8.63 -16.11 0.16
C THR A 81 -7.18 -16.60 0.06
N MET A 82 -6.21 -15.77 0.46
CA MET A 82 -4.80 -16.16 0.52
C MET A 82 -4.34 -16.61 1.92
N ASP A 83 -5.25 -16.88 2.84
CA ASP A 83 -4.98 -17.34 4.21
C ASP A 83 -4.10 -16.38 5.02
N ALA A 84 -4.03 -15.10 4.65
CA ALA A 84 -3.34 -14.08 5.44
C ALA A 84 -4.21 -13.58 6.60
N LEU A 85 -5.53 -13.64 6.41
CA LEU A 85 -6.54 -13.43 7.44
C LEU A 85 -7.42 -14.67 7.54
N ASP A 86 -7.95 -14.95 8.72
CA ASP A 86 -8.95 -15.99 8.91
C ASP A 86 -10.39 -15.47 8.62
N ALA A 87 -11.39 -16.33 8.84
CA ALA A 87 -12.79 -15.98 8.61
C ALA A 87 -13.25 -14.76 9.45
N TRP A 88 -12.65 -14.55 10.61
CA TRP A 88 -12.95 -13.50 11.59
C TRP A 88 -12.10 -12.23 11.39
N GLU A 89 -11.33 -12.15 10.30
CA GLU A 89 -10.38 -11.07 10.04
C GLU A 89 -9.21 -11.02 11.04
N ASP A 90 -8.88 -12.12 11.70
CA ASP A 90 -7.69 -12.23 12.53
C ASP A 90 -6.47 -12.65 11.71
N LEU A 91 -5.29 -12.14 12.10
CA LEU A 91 -4.03 -12.48 11.45
C LEU A 91 -3.70 -13.95 11.69
N THR A 92 -3.46 -14.67 10.59
CA THR A 92 -2.86 -16.00 10.62
C THR A 92 -1.34 -15.89 10.77
N ASP A 93 -0.65 -17.02 10.97
CA ASP A 93 0.82 -17.03 10.99
C ASP A 93 1.42 -16.60 9.65
N LEU A 94 0.77 -16.98 8.54
CA LEU A 94 1.14 -16.47 7.21
C LEU A 94 0.98 -14.95 7.16
N GLY A 95 -0.16 -14.40 7.61
CA GLY A 95 -0.39 -12.96 7.63
C GLY A 95 0.66 -12.19 8.44
N ARG A 96 1.10 -12.75 9.57
CA ARG A 96 2.20 -12.19 10.39
C ARG A 96 3.52 -12.15 9.62
N HIS A 97 3.90 -13.24 8.95
CA HIS A 97 5.10 -13.24 8.13
C HIS A 97 5.02 -12.28 6.94
N LEU A 98 3.85 -12.14 6.31
CA LEU A 98 3.67 -11.20 5.19
C LEU A 98 3.87 -9.73 5.62
N LEU A 99 3.53 -9.38 6.86
CA LEU A 99 3.79 -8.04 7.42
C LEU A 99 5.29 -7.72 7.57
N GLU A 100 6.15 -8.73 7.64
CA GLU A 100 7.60 -8.53 7.81
C GLU A 100 8.33 -8.31 6.47
N ILE A 101 7.72 -8.67 5.33
CA ILE A 101 8.38 -8.74 4.01
C ILE A 101 8.32 -7.39 3.25
N SER A 102 7.55 -6.39 3.73
CA SER A 102 7.46 -5.02 3.17
C SER A 102 7.20 -4.95 1.66
N ILE A 103 6.45 -5.91 1.11
CA ILE A 103 5.97 -5.92 -0.28
C ILE A 103 4.50 -6.33 -0.31
N GLU A 104 3.83 -6.17 -1.45
CA GLU A 104 2.45 -6.61 -1.58
C GLU A 104 2.27 -8.08 -1.14
N PRO A 105 1.24 -8.40 -0.33
CA PRO A 105 1.07 -9.73 0.28
C PRO A 105 1.09 -10.90 -0.71
N LYS A 106 0.61 -10.68 -1.94
CA LYS A 106 0.65 -11.67 -3.03
C LYS A 106 2.07 -12.09 -3.40
N PHE A 107 3.00 -11.14 -3.45
CA PHE A 107 4.40 -11.39 -3.78
C PHE A 107 5.15 -11.97 -2.57
N GLY A 108 4.83 -11.50 -1.36
CA GLY A 108 5.37 -12.08 -0.12
C GLY A 108 5.03 -13.57 -0.01
N LYS A 109 3.77 -13.94 -0.28
CA LYS A 109 3.33 -15.34 -0.30
C LYS A 109 4.10 -16.13 -1.35
N MET A 110 4.26 -15.58 -2.55
CA MET A 110 5.01 -16.25 -3.62
C MET A 110 6.48 -16.53 -3.23
N LEU A 111 7.16 -15.57 -2.58
CA LEU A 111 8.54 -15.76 -2.10
C LEU A 111 8.62 -16.81 -0.99
N LEU A 112 7.68 -16.79 -0.03
CA LEU A 112 7.65 -17.80 1.05
C LEU A 112 7.51 -19.23 0.49
N TYR A 113 6.60 -19.43 -0.47
CA TYR A 113 6.46 -20.73 -1.13
C TYR A 113 7.69 -21.10 -1.94
N ALA A 114 8.36 -20.14 -2.58
CA ALA A 114 9.58 -20.41 -3.33
C ALA A 114 10.74 -20.90 -2.45
N ILE A 115 10.82 -20.43 -1.20
CA ILE A 115 11.78 -20.94 -0.22
C ILE A 115 11.45 -22.41 0.13
N ILE A 116 10.19 -22.70 0.44
CA ILE A 116 9.73 -24.06 0.80
C ILE A 116 9.96 -25.04 -0.35
N LEU A 117 9.66 -24.62 -1.58
CA LEU A 117 9.81 -25.41 -2.81
C LEU A 117 11.24 -25.39 -3.38
N LYS A 118 12.16 -24.66 -2.75
CA LYS A 118 13.58 -24.52 -3.15
C LYS A 118 13.77 -23.98 -4.57
N CYS A 119 12.92 -23.04 -4.99
CA CYS A 119 12.96 -22.37 -6.29
C CYS A 119 13.03 -20.83 -6.18
N LEU A 120 13.71 -20.32 -5.14
CA LEU A 120 13.75 -18.88 -4.83
C LEU A 120 14.29 -18.02 -5.97
N ASP A 121 15.40 -18.40 -6.59
CA ASP A 121 16.09 -17.58 -7.60
C ASP A 121 15.21 -17.17 -8.82
N PRO A 122 14.54 -18.12 -9.53
CA PRO A 122 13.66 -17.74 -10.63
C PRO A 122 12.41 -16.97 -10.14
N ILE A 123 11.87 -17.32 -8.97
CA ILE A 123 10.68 -16.66 -8.44
C ILE A 123 10.99 -15.22 -8.02
N LEU A 124 12.16 -14.97 -7.44
CA LEU A 124 12.61 -13.63 -7.06
C LEU A 124 12.71 -12.73 -8.30
N THR A 125 13.25 -13.25 -9.40
CA THR A 125 13.31 -12.52 -10.68
C THR A 125 11.91 -12.15 -11.16
N ILE A 126 10.96 -13.09 -11.12
CA ILE A 126 9.56 -12.84 -11.49
C ILE A 126 8.94 -11.77 -10.58
N VAL A 127 9.11 -11.86 -9.25
CA VAL A 127 8.62 -10.85 -8.30
C VAL A 127 9.19 -9.47 -8.63
N CYS A 128 10.50 -9.36 -8.82
CA CYS A 128 11.15 -8.09 -9.13
C CYS A 128 10.58 -7.45 -10.41
N CYS A 129 10.34 -8.26 -11.45
CA CYS A 129 9.73 -7.77 -12.68
C CYS A 129 8.28 -7.32 -12.50
N LEU A 130 7.51 -8.00 -11.65
CA LEU A 130 6.09 -7.68 -11.43
C LEU A 130 5.86 -6.55 -10.42
N SER A 131 6.79 -6.31 -9.50
CA SER A 131 6.66 -5.26 -8.47
C SER A 131 7.10 -3.87 -8.93
N HIS A 132 7.93 -3.80 -9.98
CA HIS A 132 8.42 -2.54 -10.55
C HIS A 132 7.73 -2.16 -11.87
N GLY A 133 6.69 -2.90 -12.26
CA GLY A 133 5.92 -2.71 -13.49
C GLY A 133 4.70 -1.82 -13.33
#